data_AF-A0A1Q3CQJ0-F1
#
_entry.id   AF-A0A1Q3CQJ0-F1
#
_cell.length_a   1.000
_cell.length_b   1.000
_cell.length_c   1.000
_cell.angle_alpha   90.00
_cell.angle_beta   90.00
_cell.angle_gamma   90.00
#
_symmetry.space_group_name_H-M   'P 1'
#
loop_
_entity.id
_entity.type
_entity.pdbx_description
1 polymer ?
#
loop_
_entity_poly.entity_id
_entity_poly.type
_entity_poly.pdbx_seq_one_letter_code
_entity_poly.pdbx_strand_id
1 'polypeptide(L)'
;LGDFNVSHHPQDQLNGPPRVTKAMNEFNDYLNAIEVDDIRSVGRFFTWSNKTEGNSAVKKKLDRVLGNWGWHRVFYHSYALFHNPGVLDHSPVSVALSIPWCNGSKPFTFLNFWVKDSQFLGLVKGVWSQRVVGNPLEVVISKLRNLKRELKFTFKKLDPCPKKEAIRAEIEVI
;
A
#
# COMPACT_ATOMS: atom_id res chain seq x y z
N LEU A 1 -16.41 6.40 4.50
CA LEU A 1 -15.35 7.00 5.35
C LEU A 1 -15.84 8.38 5.76
N GLY A 2 -15.81 8.71 7.05
CA GLY A 2 -16.12 10.07 7.50
C GLY A 2 -16.17 10.16 9.02
N ASP A 3 -16.40 11.39 9.49
CA ASP A 3 -16.74 11.70 10.86
C ASP A 3 -18.27 11.55 11.05
N PHE A 4 -18.66 10.62 11.91
CA PHE A 4 -20.07 10.35 12.21
C PHE A 4 -20.58 11.09 13.45
N ASN A 5 -19.69 11.75 14.20
CA ASN A 5 -20.01 12.42 15.47
C ASN A 5 -20.71 11.55 16.53
N VAL A 6 -20.74 10.23 16.33
CA VAL A 6 -21.36 9.25 17.24
C VAL A 6 -20.44 8.05 17.42
N SER A 7 -20.27 7.64 18.68
CA SER A 7 -19.57 6.42 19.05
C SER A 7 -20.49 5.19 18.88
N HIS A 8 -19.95 4.03 18.55
CA HIS A 8 -20.74 2.79 18.40
C HIS A 8 -21.08 2.19 19.77
N HIS A 9 -20.11 2.25 20.69
CA HIS A 9 -20.24 1.71 22.04
C HIS A 9 -19.66 2.65 23.12
N PRO A 10 -20.00 2.48 24.40
CA PRO A 10 -19.37 3.23 25.49
C PRO A 10 -17.84 3.11 25.53
N GLN A 11 -17.30 1.96 25.13
CA GLN A 11 -15.86 1.68 25.07
C GLN A 11 -15.12 2.51 24.02
N ASP A 12 -15.85 3.05 23.04
CA ASP A 12 -15.29 3.98 22.04
C ASP A 12 -15.09 5.38 22.62
N GLN A 13 -15.21 5.56 23.94
CA GLN A 13 -14.99 6.81 24.65
C GLN A 13 -14.05 6.59 25.84
N LEU A 14 -13.06 7.46 25.97
CA LEU A 14 -12.26 7.61 27.17
C LEU A 14 -12.84 8.75 28.01
N ASN A 15 -13.09 8.49 29.30
CA ASN A 15 -13.71 9.43 30.24
C ASN A 15 -15.09 9.95 29.79
N GLY A 16 -15.77 9.20 28.91
CA GLY A 16 -17.16 9.43 28.53
C GLY A 16 -18.15 8.70 29.46
N PRO A 17 -19.47 8.94 29.32
CA PRO A 17 -20.47 8.23 30.10
C PRO A 17 -20.40 6.72 29.84
N PRO A 18 -20.36 5.86 30.87
CA PRO A 18 -20.24 4.40 30.71
C PRO A 18 -21.56 3.73 30.29
N ARG A 19 -22.48 4.47 29.66
CA ARG A 19 -23.82 4.01 29.31
C ARG A 19 -24.07 4.15 27.82
N VAL A 20 -24.86 3.23 27.29
CA VAL A 20 -25.38 3.33 25.92
C VAL A 20 -26.33 4.52 25.83
N THR A 21 -26.16 5.36 24.82
CA THR A 21 -27.02 6.51 24.57
C THR A 21 -28.04 6.18 23.50
N LYS A 22 -29.12 6.97 23.42
CA LYS A 22 -30.10 6.85 22.33
C LYS A 22 -29.43 7.02 20.95
N ALA A 23 -28.52 7.98 20.82
CA ALA A 23 -27.77 8.21 19.58
C ALA A 23 -26.92 7.00 19.18
N MET A 24 -26.31 6.29 20.13
CA MET A 24 -25.57 5.05 19.85
C MET A 24 -26.50 3.97 19.27
N ASN A 25 -27.67 3.77 19.88
CA ASN A 25 -28.64 2.79 19.40
C ASN A 25 -29.12 3.13 17.99
N GLU A 26 -29.57 4.37 17.76
CA GLU A 26 -30.05 4.81 16.45
C GLU A 26 -28.96 4.70 15.38
N PHE A 27 -27.71 5.01 15.73
CA PHE A 27 -26.58 4.84 14.83
C PHE A 27 -26.35 3.37 14.48
N ASN A 28 -26.31 2.48 15.48
CA ASN A 28 -26.09 1.05 15.25
C ASN A 28 -27.26 0.42 14.48
N ASP A 29 -28.50 0.81 14.77
CA ASP A 29 -29.69 0.36 14.03
C ASP A 29 -29.60 0.75 12.55
N TYR A 30 -29.13 1.97 12.26
CA TYR A 30 -28.91 2.42 10.88
C TYR A 30 -27.82 1.62 10.18
N LEU A 31 -26.66 1.43 10.83
CA LEU A 31 -25.55 0.63 10.27
C LEU A 31 -25.98 -0.80 9.93
N ASN A 32 -26.75 -1.42 10.83
CA ASN A 32 -27.32 -2.74 10.63
C ASN A 32 -28.31 -2.75 9.46
N ALA A 33 -29.18 -1.73 9.36
CA ALA A 33 -30.18 -1.64 8.28
C ALA A 33 -29.54 -1.49 6.88
N ILE A 34 -28.37 -0.85 6.79
CA ILE A 34 -27.62 -0.72 5.53
C ILE A 34 -26.52 -1.78 5.34
N GLU A 35 -26.43 -2.75 6.26
CA GLU A 35 -25.47 -3.87 6.24
C GLU A 35 -24.01 -3.42 6.08
N VAL A 36 -23.60 -2.41 6.86
CA VAL A 36 -22.20 -1.95 6.90
C VAL A 36 -21.63 -2.07 8.31
N ASP A 37 -20.33 -2.32 8.39
CA ASP A 37 -19.59 -2.35 9.66
C ASP A 37 -18.20 -1.74 9.47
N ASP A 38 -17.50 -1.44 10.56
CA ASP A 38 -16.11 -1.00 10.56
C ASP A 38 -15.23 -2.03 9.82
N ILE A 39 -14.49 -1.58 8.80
CA ILE A 39 -13.41 -2.39 8.24
C ILE A 39 -12.30 -2.54 9.28
N ARG A 40 -11.43 -3.55 9.09
CA ARG A 40 -10.25 -3.74 9.94
C ARG A 40 -9.49 -2.41 10.10
N SER A 41 -9.27 -1.98 11.34
CA SER A 41 -8.53 -0.75 11.65
C SER A 41 -7.21 -1.03 12.38
N VAL A 42 -6.20 -0.20 12.13
CA VAL A 42 -4.90 -0.19 12.82
C VAL A 42 -4.49 1.26 13.16
N GLY A 43 -3.54 1.40 14.07
CA GLY A 43 -3.05 2.71 14.52
C GLY A 43 -3.83 3.24 15.73
N ARG A 44 -4.22 4.52 15.71
CA ARG A 44 -4.94 5.16 16.82
C ARG A 44 -6.37 4.60 16.94
N PHE A 45 -6.75 4.18 18.15
CA PHE A 45 -8.11 3.72 18.44
C PHE A 45 -9.10 4.87 18.56
N PHE A 46 -8.78 5.89 19.36
CA PHE A 46 -9.57 7.12 19.42
C PHE A 46 -9.15 8.05 18.30
N THR A 47 -10.13 8.59 17.58
CA THR A 47 -9.91 9.44 16.42
C THR A 47 -10.08 10.91 16.75
N TRP A 48 -10.84 11.24 17.79
CA TRP A 48 -11.04 12.61 18.27
C TRP A 48 -10.57 12.79 19.71
N SER A 49 -10.06 13.97 20.05
CA SER A 49 -9.87 14.41 21.44
C SER A 49 -10.20 15.89 21.65
N ASN A 50 -10.67 16.22 22.85
CA ASN A 50 -10.88 17.62 23.26
C ASN A 50 -9.58 18.39 23.58
N LYS A 51 -8.41 17.83 23.28
CA LYS A 51 -7.08 18.41 23.53
C LYS A 51 -6.77 18.83 24.97
N THR A 52 -7.52 18.32 25.95
CA THR A 52 -7.19 18.52 27.37
C THR A 52 -6.43 17.32 27.95
N GLU A 53 -5.79 17.57 29.10
CA GLU A 53 -5.02 16.57 29.83
C GLU A 53 -5.69 16.22 31.18
N GLY A 54 -5.23 15.15 31.81
CA GLY A 54 -5.72 14.70 33.11
C GLY A 54 -7.19 14.22 33.09
N ASN A 55 -7.91 14.44 34.18
CA ASN A 55 -9.27 13.94 34.37
C ASN A 55 -10.31 14.59 33.43
N SER A 56 -9.97 15.74 32.85
CA SER A 56 -10.82 16.43 31.87
C SER A 56 -10.59 15.94 30.43
N ALA A 57 -9.58 15.09 30.20
CA ALA A 57 -9.25 14.56 28.88
C ALA A 57 -10.36 13.64 28.38
N VAL A 58 -10.99 14.00 27.26
CA VAL A 58 -12.01 13.18 26.60
C VAL A 58 -11.48 12.77 25.24
N LYS A 59 -11.56 11.48 24.95
CA LYS A 59 -11.21 10.92 23.63
C LYS A 59 -12.35 10.06 23.12
N LYS A 60 -12.63 10.11 21.82
CA LYS A 60 -13.73 9.37 21.21
C LYS A 60 -13.31 8.78 19.86
N LYS A 61 -13.89 7.64 19.49
CA LYS A 61 -13.83 7.11 18.13
C LYS A 61 -15.08 7.60 17.36
N LEU A 62 -14.90 8.67 16.59
CA LEU A 62 -15.98 9.34 15.81
C LEU A 62 -15.79 9.15 14.30
N ASP A 63 -14.54 9.07 13.85
CA ASP A 63 -14.17 8.84 12.47
C ASP A 63 -14.16 7.34 12.16
N ARG A 64 -14.88 6.91 11.12
CA ARG A 64 -15.02 5.49 10.77
C ARG A 64 -14.86 5.23 9.28
N VAL A 65 -14.33 4.06 8.98
CA VAL A 65 -14.30 3.50 7.63
C VAL A 65 -15.18 2.28 7.63
N LEU A 66 -16.35 2.41 7.02
CA LEU A 66 -17.36 1.37 6.97
C LEU A 66 -17.27 0.64 5.63
N GLY A 67 -17.44 -0.69 5.66
CA GLY A 67 -17.52 -1.56 4.50
C GLY A 67 -18.76 -2.44 4.57
N ASN A 68 -19.37 -2.67 3.41
CA ASN A 68 -20.43 -3.67 3.27
C ASN A 68 -19.85 -5.01 2.78
N TRP A 69 -20.70 -6.02 2.64
CA TRP A 69 -20.28 -7.32 2.13
C TRP A 69 -19.57 -7.25 0.77
N GLY A 70 -20.04 -6.38 -0.14
CA GLY A 70 -19.40 -6.16 -1.45
C GLY A 70 -17.97 -5.64 -1.32
N TRP A 71 -17.73 -4.73 -0.39
CA TRP A 71 -16.39 -4.23 -0.06
C TRP A 71 -15.49 -5.36 0.44
N HIS A 72 -15.94 -6.15 1.42
CA HIS A 72 -15.15 -7.25 1.97
C HIS A 72 -14.86 -8.35 0.94
N ARG A 73 -15.75 -8.56 -0.03
CA ARG A 73 -15.52 -9.51 -1.13
C ARG A 73 -14.39 -9.09 -2.06
N VAL A 74 -14.29 -7.80 -2.39
CA VAL A 74 -13.29 -7.27 -3.34
C VAL A 74 -11.98 -6.90 -2.64
N PHE A 75 -12.07 -6.33 -1.45
CA PHE A 75 -10.96 -5.76 -0.68
C PHE A 75 -10.77 -6.48 0.65
N TYR A 76 -10.75 -7.81 0.63
CA TYR A 76 -10.70 -8.67 1.82
C TYR A 76 -9.47 -8.44 2.72
N HIS A 77 -8.37 -7.90 2.18
CA HIS A 77 -7.17 -7.51 2.94
C HIS A 77 -7.05 -5.99 3.17
N SER A 78 -8.11 -5.22 2.91
CA SER A 78 -8.09 -3.79 3.19
C SER A 78 -8.11 -3.48 4.68
N TYR A 79 -7.55 -2.33 5.05
CA TYR A 79 -7.62 -1.82 6.41
C TYR A 79 -7.58 -0.29 6.45
N ALA A 80 -8.17 0.28 7.50
CA ALA A 80 -8.06 1.69 7.84
C ALA A 80 -6.87 1.92 8.77
N LEU A 81 -5.96 2.82 8.40
CA LEU A 81 -4.85 3.28 9.24
C LEU A 81 -5.18 4.66 9.79
N PHE A 82 -5.36 4.75 11.11
CA PHE A 82 -5.54 6.01 11.83
C PHE A 82 -4.19 6.53 12.33
N HIS A 83 -3.81 7.71 11.82
CA HIS A 83 -2.51 8.34 12.04
C HIS A 83 -2.46 9.15 13.34
N ASN A 84 -1.27 9.64 13.68
CA ASN A 84 -1.14 10.61 14.76
C ASN A 84 -1.84 11.93 14.39
N PRO A 85 -2.68 12.50 15.28
CA PRO A 85 -3.44 13.71 14.97
C PRO A 85 -2.57 14.99 14.94
N GLY A 86 -1.37 14.95 15.54
CA GLY A 86 -0.54 16.15 15.69
C GLY A 86 -1.28 17.26 16.42
N VAL A 87 -1.44 18.40 15.76
CA VAL A 87 -2.16 19.57 16.30
C VAL A 87 -3.68 19.51 16.13
N LEU A 88 -4.20 18.61 15.29
CA LEU A 88 -5.64 18.48 15.01
C LEU A 88 -6.35 17.74 16.14
N ASP A 89 -7.59 18.10 16.44
CA ASP A 89 -8.47 17.35 17.35
C ASP A 89 -8.92 16.01 16.76
N HIS A 90 -8.97 15.89 15.42
CA HIS A 90 -9.17 14.63 14.69
C HIS A 90 -7.88 13.96 14.22
N SER A 91 -7.91 12.63 14.11
CA SER A 91 -6.83 11.78 13.62
C SER A 91 -7.07 11.48 12.13
N PRO A 92 -6.14 11.87 11.25
CA PRO A 92 -6.25 11.54 9.82
C PRO A 92 -6.32 10.03 9.60
N VAL A 93 -7.03 9.62 8.57
CA VAL A 93 -7.22 8.21 8.22
C VAL A 93 -6.89 7.95 6.76
N SER A 94 -6.18 6.85 6.52
CA SER A 94 -5.90 6.33 5.18
C SER A 94 -6.44 4.92 5.04
N VAL A 95 -7.06 4.61 3.90
CA VAL A 95 -7.55 3.26 3.61
C VAL A 95 -6.54 2.56 2.71
N ALA A 96 -5.88 1.54 3.24
CA ALA A 96 -5.03 0.67 2.46
C ALA A 96 -5.92 -0.36 1.74
N LEU A 97 -6.00 -0.26 0.42
CA LEU A 97 -6.68 -1.25 -0.39
C LEU A 97 -5.68 -2.35 -0.74
N SER A 98 -5.94 -3.55 -0.24
CA SER A 98 -5.31 -4.73 -0.83
C SER A 98 -6.10 -5.10 -2.06
N ILE A 99 -5.75 -4.45 -3.17
CA ILE A 99 -6.07 -5.00 -4.48
C ILE A 99 -5.20 -6.27 -4.56
N PRO A 100 -5.75 -7.46 -4.91
CA PRO A 100 -4.89 -8.57 -5.28
C PRO A 100 -3.91 -8.01 -6.29
N TRP A 101 -2.62 -8.07 -5.97
CA TRP A 101 -1.57 -7.56 -6.82
C TRP A 101 -1.78 -8.22 -8.17
N CYS A 102 -2.38 -7.49 -9.11
CA CYS A 102 -2.16 -7.77 -10.50
C CYS A 102 -0.65 -7.64 -10.58
N ASN A 103 0.07 -8.76 -10.62
CA ASN A 103 1.43 -8.84 -11.09
C ASN A 103 1.40 -8.36 -12.55
N GLY A 104 1.12 -7.06 -12.76
CA GLY A 104 1.47 -6.37 -13.98
C GLY A 104 2.94 -6.65 -14.13
N SER A 105 3.31 -7.25 -15.26
CA SER A 105 4.69 -7.63 -15.53
C SER A 105 5.59 -6.47 -15.13
N LYS A 106 6.52 -6.69 -14.18
CA LYS A 106 7.45 -5.63 -13.75
C LYS A 106 8.00 -4.97 -15.01
N PRO A 107 7.88 -3.63 -15.15
CA PRO A 107 8.40 -2.96 -16.31
C PRO A 107 9.88 -3.32 -16.44
N PHE A 108 10.32 -3.49 -17.69
CA PHE A 108 11.71 -3.83 -17.92
C PHE A 108 12.56 -2.60 -17.65
N THR A 109 13.43 -2.70 -16.66
CA THR A 109 14.43 -1.67 -16.37
C THR A 109 15.73 -2.05 -17.09
N PHE A 110 16.19 -1.16 -17.97
CA PHE A 110 17.53 -1.26 -18.53
C PHE A 110 18.53 -0.81 -17.46
N LEU A 111 19.52 -1.66 -17.17
CA LEU A 111 20.52 -1.36 -16.16
C LEU A 111 21.77 -0.83 -16.85
N ASN A 112 22.16 0.41 -16.55
CA ASN A 112 23.32 1.06 -17.20
C ASN A 112 24.63 0.28 -17.03
N PHE A 113 24.75 -0.56 -15.99
CA PHE A 113 25.94 -1.39 -15.84
C PHE A 113 26.08 -2.45 -16.93
N TRP A 114 24.99 -2.89 -17.58
CA TRP A 114 25.08 -3.82 -18.70
C TRP A 114 25.96 -3.26 -19.82
N VAL A 115 25.91 -1.94 -20.06
CA VAL A 115 26.75 -1.28 -21.07
C VAL A 115 28.25 -1.42 -20.76
N LYS A 116 28.62 -1.60 -19.48
CA LYS A 116 30.01 -1.78 -19.05
C LYS A 116 30.49 -3.22 -19.19
N ASP A 117 29.59 -4.18 -19.41
CA ASP A 117 29.94 -5.58 -19.59
C ASP A 117 30.47 -5.82 -21.01
N SER A 118 31.57 -6.57 -21.14
CA SER A 118 32.21 -6.85 -22.42
C SER A 118 31.30 -7.64 -23.38
N GLN A 119 30.31 -8.37 -22.87
CA GLN A 119 29.36 -9.15 -23.65
C GLN A 119 28.24 -8.30 -24.27
N PHE A 120 27.98 -7.10 -23.74
CA PHE A 120 26.82 -6.29 -24.11
C PHE A 120 26.80 -5.89 -25.58
N LEU A 121 27.90 -5.32 -26.09
CA LEU A 121 27.99 -4.92 -27.49
C LEU A 121 27.84 -6.12 -28.44
N GLY A 122 28.38 -7.29 -28.04
CA GLY A 122 28.22 -8.54 -28.79
C GLY A 122 26.75 -8.96 -28.90
N LEU A 123 26.01 -8.90 -27.79
CA LEU A 123 24.58 -9.22 -27.75
C LEU A 123 23.76 -8.26 -28.62
N VAL A 124 24.02 -6.95 -28.51
CA VAL A 124 23.33 -5.94 -29.33
C VAL A 124 23.57 -6.22 -30.81
N LYS A 125 24.83 -6.42 -31.22
CA LYS A 125 25.19 -6.71 -32.61
C LYS A 125 24.55 -8.00 -33.11
N GLY A 126 24.51 -9.04 -32.26
CA GLY A 126 23.87 -10.31 -32.57
C GLY A 126 22.37 -10.15 -32.86
N VAL A 127 21.65 -9.47 -31.97
CA VAL A 127 20.20 -9.21 -32.15
C VAL A 127 19.95 -8.28 -33.34
N TRP A 128 20.77 -7.26 -33.53
CA TRP A 128 20.57 -6.29 -34.61
C TRP A 128 20.88 -6.85 -36.00
N SER A 129 21.69 -7.90 -36.09
CA SER A 129 21.98 -8.62 -37.34
C SER A 129 20.86 -9.57 -37.76
N GLN A 130 19.91 -9.89 -36.86
CA GLN A 130 18.80 -10.79 -37.18
C GLN A 130 17.82 -10.16 -38.17
N ARG A 131 17.41 -10.95 -39.17
CA ARG A 131 16.36 -10.56 -40.12
C ARG A 131 15.00 -10.62 -39.42
N VAL A 132 14.31 -9.49 -39.39
CA VAL A 132 12.93 -9.37 -38.91
C VAL A 132 12.10 -8.84 -40.06
N VAL A 133 10.95 -9.47 -40.32
CA VAL A 133 10.00 -9.05 -41.36
C VAL A 133 8.95 -8.16 -40.71
N GLY A 134 8.65 -7.03 -41.35
CA GLY A 134 7.66 -6.04 -40.89
C GLY A 134 7.96 -4.67 -41.46
N ASN A 135 7.10 -3.71 -41.18
CA ASN A 135 7.41 -2.30 -41.47
C ASN A 135 8.57 -1.80 -40.59
N PRO A 136 9.21 -0.65 -40.92
CA PRO A 136 10.37 -0.17 -40.17
C PRO A 136 10.16 -0.05 -38.65
N LEU A 137 8.97 0.36 -38.20
CA LEU A 137 8.66 0.49 -36.76
C LEU A 137 8.49 -0.88 -36.10
N GLU A 138 7.81 -1.82 -36.76
CA GLU A 138 7.65 -3.21 -36.29
C GLU A 138 8.99 -3.92 -36.17
N VAL A 139 9.90 -3.68 -37.12
CA VAL A 139 11.26 -4.21 -37.10
C VAL A 139 12.00 -3.71 -35.86
N VAL A 140 11.97 -2.39 -35.59
CA VAL A 140 12.63 -1.80 -34.42
C VAL A 140 12.03 -2.35 -33.11
N ILE A 141 10.71 -2.35 -32.97
CA ILE A 141 10.03 -2.85 -31.77
C ILE A 141 10.37 -4.33 -31.52
N SER A 142 10.38 -5.14 -32.58
CA SER A 142 10.72 -6.56 -32.49
C SER A 142 12.17 -6.78 -32.07
N LYS A 143 13.11 -6.00 -32.62
CA LYS A 143 14.52 -6.07 -32.22
C LYS A 143 14.74 -5.64 -30.77
N LEU A 144 14.06 -4.57 -30.31
CA LEU A 144 14.10 -4.16 -28.91
C LEU A 144 13.51 -5.23 -27.97
N ARG A 145 12.41 -5.89 -28.39
CA ARG A 145 11.81 -6.99 -27.63
C ARG A 145 12.73 -8.21 -27.55
N ASN A 146 13.43 -8.54 -28.63
CA ASN A 146 14.42 -9.63 -28.66
C ASN A 146 15.63 -9.28 -27.79
N LEU A 147 16.16 -8.06 -27.90
CA LEU A 147 17.27 -7.59 -27.06
C LEU A 147 16.91 -7.64 -25.57
N LYS A 148 15.71 -7.22 -25.20
CA LYS A 148 15.19 -7.35 -23.83
C LYS A 148 15.20 -8.81 -23.34
N ARG A 149 14.88 -9.78 -24.19
CA ARG A 149 14.90 -11.21 -23.83
C ARG A 149 16.32 -11.70 -23.60
N GLU A 150 17.24 -11.40 -24.51
CA GLU A 150 18.65 -11.76 -24.39
C GLU A 150 19.31 -11.13 -23.17
N LEU A 151 19.08 -9.83 -22.92
CA LEU A 151 19.59 -9.15 -21.73
C LEU A 151 19.07 -9.81 -20.45
N LYS A 152 17.78 -10.16 -20.39
CA LYS A 152 17.21 -10.87 -19.25
C LYS A 152 17.76 -12.29 -19.08
N PHE A 153 18.15 -12.96 -20.16
CA PHE A 153 18.69 -14.31 -20.12
C PHE A 153 20.15 -14.29 -19.65
N THR A 154 20.99 -13.47 -20.29
CA THR A 154 22.42 -13.37 -19.99
C THR A 154 22.66 -12.82 -18.58
N PHE A 155 21.93 -11.78 -18.19
CA PHE A 155 22.12 -11.12 -16.90
C PHE A 155 21.16 -11.63 -15.80
N LYS A 156 20.48 -12.77 -16.01
CA LYS A 156 19.49 -13.34 -15.06
C LYS A 156 20.08 -13.69 -13.69
N LYS A 157 21.40 -13.89 -13.62
CA LYS A 157 22.13 -14.36 -12.42
C LYS A 157 23.11 -13.34 -11.85
N LEU A 158 23.38 -12.22 -12.53
CA LEU A 158 24.17 -11.14 -11.93
C LEU A 158 23.24 -10.36 -11.02
N ASP A 159 23.11 -10.81 -9.78
CA ASP A 159 22.61 -10.01 -8.68
C ASP A 159 23.61 -8.84 -8.52
N PRO A 160 23.31 -7.63 -9.01
CA PRO A 160 24.26 -6.54 -8.97
C PRO A 160 24.02 -5.85 -7.64
N CYS A 161 24.55 -6.44 -6.57
CA CYS A 161 24.63 -5.72 -5.31
C CYS A 161 25.97 -5.93 -4.62
N PRO A 162 27.04 -5.24 -5.09
CA PRO A 162 28.20 -4.97 -4.25
C PRO A 162 27.81 -4.30 -2.92
N LYS A 163 26.62 -3.68 -2.84
CA LYS A 163 26.11 -3.04 -1.63
C LYS A 163 25.56 -4.04 -0.59
N LYS A 164 25.05 -5.21 -0.99
CA LYS A 164 24.57 -6.21 -0.01
C LYS A 164 25.73 -6.92 0.69
N GLU A 165 26.82 -7.17 -0.02
CA GLU A 165 28.02 -7.79 0.56
C GLU A 165 28.84 -6.80 1.38
N ALA A 166 28.94 -5.53 0.96
CA ALA A 166 29.59 -4.48 1.76
C ALA A 166 28.88 -4.22 3.11
N ILE A 167 27.54 -4.21 3.13
CA ILE A 167 26.77 -4.04 4.37
C ILE A 167 26.85 -5.31 5.25
N ARG A 168 26.97 -6.50 4.66
CA ARG A 168 27.13 -7.74 5.42
C ARG A 168 28.52 -7.86 6.07
N ALA A 169 29.55 -7.38 5.38
CA ALA A 169 30.92 -7.32 5.91
C ALA A 169 31.10 -6.28 7.02
N GLU A 170 30.34 -5.17 7.01
CA GLU A 170 30.36 -4.17 8.10
C GLU A 170 29.62 -4.64 9.37
N ILE A 171 28.67 -5.57 9.26
CA ILE A 171 27.88 -6.10 10.39
C ILE A 171 28.57 -7.28 11.09
N GLU A 172 29.44 -8.04 10.41
CA GLU A 172 30.17 -9.18 11.00
C GLU A 172 31.46 -8.77 11.76
N VAL A 173 31.75 -7.47 11.86
CA VAL A 173 32.94 -6.91 12.56
C VAL A 173 32.57 -6.13 13.84
N ILE A 174 31.31 -6.19 14.27
CA ILE A 174 30.86 -5.73 15.61
C ILE A 174 30.40 -6.95 16.41
#